data_AF-A0A4Y3WPU3-F1
#
_entry.id   AF-A0A4Y3WPU3-F1
#
_cell.length_a   1.000
_cell.length_b   1.000
_cell.length_c   1.000
_cell.angle_alpha   90.00
_cell.angle_beta   90.00
_cell.angle_gamma   90.00
#
_symmetry.space_group_name_H-M   'P 1'
#
loop_
_entity.id
_entity.type
_entity.pdbx_description
1 polymer ?
#
loop_
_entity_poly.entity_id
_entity_poly.type
_entity_poly.pdbx_seq_one_letter_code
_entity_poly.pdbx_strand_id
1 'polypeptide(L)'
;MTTTGMHGQGALFGAEPAPAPSDSTGPADAATNDVELVASVIRLATEPGYVLVGPAERVMRRVAGDNHAVEPVPRYEQDTVRQLLDSRHLRPGGGHHVTTGSHDGPAAAILVPRTTRDMANRWAALHRLPASPVGPTDAPARQRSGPVHVDIVAVGKGLVTCGAGDFSGTVIRNRGREFGGGTYYVETEHGDVIGTASSYRRAAHKLARHHDFTPTDVIVETEKEYW
;
A
#
# COMPACT_ATOMS: atom_id res chain seq x y z
N MET A 1 61.10 -21.44 -5.38
CA MET A 1 60.67 -20.63 -4.22
C MET A 1 60.60 -19.18 -4.65
N THR A 2 59.52 -18.51 -4.25
CA THR A 2 59.21 -17.05 -4.24
C THR A 2 58.90 -16.30 -5.54
N THR A 3 57.60 -16.06 -5.66
CA THR A 3 56.81 -15.10 -6.45
C THR A 3 57.13 -13.63 -6.12
N THR A 4 57.06 -12.75 -7.11
CA THR A 4 56.78 -11.30 -7.01
C THR A 4 56.19 -10.94 -8.39
N GLY A 5 54.97 -10.44 -8.58
CA GLY A 5 54.14 -9.55 -7.79
C GLY A 5 53.67 -8.41 -8.71
N MET A 6 53.09 -8.74 -9.88
CA MET A 6 52.47 -7.74 -10.77
C MET A 6 51.17 -7.26 -10.14
N HIS A 7 51.13 -5.99 -9.75
CA HIS A 7 49.94 -5.31 -9.26
C HIS A 7 48.99 -5.03 -10.43
N GLY A 8 47.93 -5.83 -10.54
CA GLY A 8 46.80 -5.55 -11.41
C GLY A 8 45.89 -4.51 -10.76
N GLN A 9 45.86 -3.31 -11.35
CA GLN A 9 44.74 -2.38 -11.18
C GLN A 9 43.54 -2.95 -11.95
N GLY A 10 42.42 -3.21 -11.25
CA GLY A 10 41.19 -3.62 -11.92
C GLY A 10 40.11 -4.12 -10.97
N ALA A 11 39.25 -3.21 -10.51
CA ALA A 11 37.80 -3.42 -10.37
C ALA A 11 37.17 -2.17 -9.72
N LEU A 12 36.96 -1.11 -10.51
CA LEU A 12 36.17 0.07 -10.09
C LEU A 12 34.66 -0.14 -10.32
N PHE A 13 34.25 -1.20 -11.03
CA PHE A 13 32.86 -1.60 -11.21
C PHE A 13 32.79 -3.12 -11.38
N GLY A 14 32.08 -3.82 -10.50
CA GLY A 14 31.74 -5.24 -10.64
C GLY A 14 32.41 -6.17 -9.62
N ALA A 15 31.82 -6.27 -8.42
CA ALA A 15 31.82 -7.53 -7.69
C ALA A 15 30.36 -8.03 -7.71
N GLU A 16 30.13 -9.15 -8.37
CA GLU A 16 28.87 -9.88 -8.34
C GLU A 16 28.58 -10.25 -6.87
N PRO A 17 27.43 -9.85 -6.29
CA PRO A 17 27.15 -10.16 -4.90
C PRO A 17 27.02 -11.69 -4.77
N ALA A 18 27.84 -12.28 -3.89
CA ALA A 18 27.77 -13.68 -3.54
C ALA A 18 26.31 -14.05 -3.16
N PRO A 19 25.79 -15.20 -3.59
CA PRO A 19 24.43 -15.62 -3.21
C PRO A 19 24.37 -15.73 -1.68
N ALA A 20 23.51 -14.91 -1.07
CA ALA A 20 23.26 -14.97 0.36
C ALA A 20 22.76 -16.38 0.74
N PRO A 21 23.17 -16.94 1.90
CA PRO A 21 22.65 -18.21 2.36
C PRO A 21 21.14 -18.09 2.63
N SER A 22 20.37 -18.88 1.89
CA SER A 22 18.93 -19.02 2.03
C SER A 22 18.55 -19.85 3.26
N ASP A 23 18.73 -19.29 4.46
CA ASP A 23 18.14 -19.89 5.67
C ASP A 23 16.76 -19.29 5.92
N SER A 24 15.80 -19.85 5.19
CA SER A 24 14.38 -19.68 5.45
C SER A 24 13.95 -20.70 6.50
N THR A 25 13.79 -20.29 7.76
CA THR A 25 12.82 -20.87 8.71
C THR A 25 12.56 -19.89 9.87
N GLY A 26 11.41 -19.23 9.83
CA GLY A 26 10.77 -18.53 10.95
C GLY A 26 9.43 -17.93 10.48
N PRO A 27 8.28 -18.24 11.11
CA PRO A 27 7.00 -17.65 10.72
C PRO A 27 6.77 -16.30 11.42
N ALA A 28 6.12 -15.37 10.71
CA ALA A 28 5.34 -14.23 11.20
C ALA A 28 5.98 -12.83 11.36
N ASP A 29 6.93 -12.41 10.52
CA ASP A 29 7.25 -10.98 10.34
C ASP A 29 7.71 -10.70 8.91
N ALA A 30 6.78 -10.74 7.96
CA ALA A 30 7.02 -10.13 6.67
C ALA A 30 7.07 -8.62 6.92
N ALA A 31 8.29 -8.07 7.05
CA ALA A 31 8.51 -6.64 7.12
C ALA A 31 7.69 -5.98 6.02
N THR A 32 6.71 -5.16 6.41
CA THR A 32 5.79 -4.59 5.45
C THR A 32 6.54 -3.49 4.71
N ASN A 33 6.99 -3.80 3.51
CA ASN A 33 7.82 -2.92 2.67
C ASN A 33 6.96 -1.91 1.89
N ASP A 34 5.77 -1.62 2.40
CA ASP A 34 4.83 -0.67 1.83
C ASP A 34 5.10 0.72 2.43
N VAL A 35 5.76 1.56 1.64
CA VAL A 35 6.16 2.91 2.03
C VAL A 35 4.94 3.81 2.26
N GLU A 36 3.86 3.61 1.50
CA GLU A 36 2.62 4.38 1.66
C GLU A 36 1.93 3.99 2.97
N LEU A 37 1.89 2.69 3.28
CA LEU A 37 1.38 2.22 4.57
C LEU A 37 2.20 2.79 5.73
N VAL A 38 3.53 2.76 5.66
CA VAL A 38 4.41 3.35 6.69
C VAL A 38 4.13 4.85 6.87
N ALA A 39 4.03 5.60 5.77
CA ALA A 39 3.72 7.03 5.82
C ALA A 39 2.33 7.28 6.43
N SER A 40 1.34 6.47 6.07
CA SER A 40 -0.02 6.54 6.60
C SER A 40 -0.06 6.28 8.11
N VAL A 41 0.68 5.27 8.59
CA VAL A 41 0.79 4.90 10.00
C VAL A 41 1.49 6.01 10.78
N ILE A 42 2.59 6.59 10.28
CA ILE A 42 3.26 7.70 10.98
C ILE A 42 2.33 8.92 11.09
N ARG A 43 1.52 9.19 10.05
CA ARG A 43 0.53 10.27 10.08
C ARG A 43 -0.56 10.00 11.11
N LEU A 44 -1.17 8.83 11.08
CA LEU A 44 -2.23 8.43 12.02
C LEU A 44 -1.72 8.33 13.46
N ALA A 45 -0.45 7.97 13.66
CA ALA A 45 0.21 7.98 14.95
C ALA A 45 0.41 9.39 15.53
N THR A 46 0.42 10.42 14.67
CA THR A 46 0.53 11.81 15.12
C THR A 46 -0.83 12.35 15.57
N GLU A 47 -1.88 12.10 14.79
CA GLU A 47 -3.26 12.51 15.10
C GLU A 47 -4.23 11.65 14.27
N PRO A 48 -5.18 10.88 14.86
CA PRO A 48 -5.61 10.87 16.27
C PRO A 48 -4.73 10.08 17.27
N GLY A 49 -3.78 9.26 16.78
CA GLY A 49 -2.80 8.53 17.60
C GLY A 49 -3.12 7.04 17.81
N TYR A 50 -2.08 6.25 18.05
CA TYR A 50 -2.20 4.82 18.43
C TYR A 50 -1.95 4.61 19.92
N VAL A 51 -2.46 3.50 20.44
CA VAL A 51 -2.20 3.02 21.80
C VAL A 51 -1.90 1.53 21.83
N LEU A 52 -1.14 1.09 22.81
CA LEU A 52 -0.92 -0.31 23.16
C LEU A 52 -1.81 -0.68 24.33
N VAL A 53 -2.75 -1.61 24.16
CA VAL A 53 -3.74 -1.99 25.18
C VAL A 53 -3.38 -3.32 25.82
N GLY A 54 -3.31 -3.32 27.16
CA GLY A 54 -3.16 -4.51 27.98
C GLY A 54 -1.80 -5.23 27.88
N PRO A 55 -1.65 -6.40 28.53
CA PRO A 55 -0.39 -7.13 28.62
C PRO A 55 0.05 -7.79 27.31
N ALA A 56 -0.87 -7.93 26.35
CA ALA A 56 -0.59 -8.44 25.01
C ALA A 56 -0.18 -7.34 24.02
N GLU A 57 -0.03 -6.09 24.51
CA GLU A 57 0.40 -4.92 23.73
C GLU A 57 -0.35 -4.83 22.38
N ARG A 58 -1.68 -4.91 22.45
CA ARG A 58 -2.52 -4.84 21.26
C ARG A 58 -2.55 -3.41 20.74
N VAL A 59 -2.13 -3.22 19.50
CA VAL A 59 -2.20 -1.91 18.83
C VAL A 59 -3.66 -1.59 18.53
N MET A 60 -4.12 -0.45 19.03
CA MET A 60 -5.44 0.12 18.73
C MET A 60 -5.30 1.59 18.32
N ARG A 61 -6.26 2.08 17.56
CA ARG A 61 -6.30 3.48 17.11
C ARG A 61 -7.25 4.27 18.00
N ARG A 62 -6.87 5.49 18.36
CA ARG A 62 -7.78 6.43 19.04
C ARG A 62 -8.85 6.93 18.08
N VAL A 63 -10.09 7.01 18.56
CA VAL A 63 -11.18 7.59 17.79
C VAL A 63 -11.03 9.11 17.77
N ALA A 64 -11.12 9.71 16.59
CA ALA A 64 -11.04 11.16 16.46
C ALA A 64 -12.19 11.83 17.22
N GLY A 65 -11.88 12.76 18.13
CA GLY A 65 -12.86 13.47 18.95
C GLY A 65 -13.17 12.83 20.31
N ASP A 66 -12.68 11.62 20.59
CA ASP A 66 -12.77 10.98 21.91
C ASP A 66 -11.41 10.39 22.30
N ASN A 67 -10.75 11.01 23.27
CA ASN A 67 -9.41 10.63 23.72
C ASN A 67 -9.35 9.31 24.49
N HIS A 68 -10.50 8.79 24.94
CA HIS A 68 -10.61 7.55 25.70
C HIS A 68 -11.10 6.40 24.83
N ALA A 69 -11.91 6.65 23.81
CA ALA A 69 -12.38 5.62 22.91
C ALA A 69 -11.28 5.16 21.94
N VAL A 70 -11.13 3.84 21.83
CA VAL A 70 -10.18 3.21 20.90
C VAL A 70 -10.85 2.10 20.10
N GLU A 71 -10.37 1.89 18.88
CA GLU A 71 -10.89 0.90 17.95
C GLU A 71 -9.79 -0.08 17.48
N PRO A 72 -10.15 -1.34 17.20
CA PRO A 72 -9.20 -2.31 16.67
C PRO A 72 -8.80 -1.92 15.24
N VAL A 73 -7.51 -2.04 14.94
CA VAL A 73 -6.99 -1.82 13.59
C VAL A 73 -6.74 -3.14 12.87
N PRO A 74 -6.77 -3.17 11.52
CA PRO A 74 -6.45 -4.34 10.74
C PRO A 74 -5.06 -4.91 11.06
N ARG A 75 -4.88 -6.22 10.88
CA ARG A 75 -3.63 -6.91 11.24
C ARG A 75 -2.39 -6.34 10.55
N TYR A 76 -2.49 -6.00 9.27
CA TYR A 76 -1.38 -5.40 8.52
C TYR A 76 -0.90 -4.06 9.14
N GLU A 77 -1.84 -3.28 9.67
CA GLU A 77 -1.55 -2.01 10.34
C GLU A 77 -0.91 -2.24 11.71
N GLN A 78 -1.39 -3.26 12.47
CA GLN A 78 -0.77 -3.66 13.74
C GLN A 78 0.69 -4.10 13.55
N ASP A 79 0.93 -4.95 12.54
CA ASP A 79 2.25 -5.49 12.26
C ASP A 79 3.21 -4.37 11.82
N THR A 80 2.73 -3.41 11.03
CA THR A 80 3.51 -2.21 10.66
C THR A 80 3.83 -1.33 11.87
N VAL A 81 2.87 -1.10 12.77
CA VAL A 81 3.12 -0.32 14.00
C VAL A 81 4.15 -1.01 14.89
N ARG A 82 4.08 -2.34 15.03
CA ARG A 82 5.07 -3.13 15.78
C ARG A 82 6.46 -3.01 15.17
N GLN A 83 6.57 -3.19 13.85
CA GLN A 83 7.83 -3.01 13.15
C GLN A 83 8.42 -1.60 13.37
N LEU A 84 7.59 -0.56 13.39
CA LEU A 84 8.03 0.81 13.66
C LEU A 84 8.42 1.04 15.13
N LEU A 85 7.80 0.34 16.09
CA LEU A 85 8.21 0.34 17.50
C LEU A 85 9.57 -0.36 17.66
N ASP A 86 9.76 -1.53 17.04
CA ASP A 86 10.99 -2.32 17.13
C ASP A 86 12.19 -1.59 16.51
N SER A 87 11.97 -0.92 15.37
CA SER A 87 12.96 -0.07 14.72
C SER A 87 13.15 1.29 15.40
N ARG A 88 12.44 1.57 16.50
CA ARG A 88 12.45 2.82 17.27
C ARG A 88 12.03 4.06 16.48
N HIS A 89 11.35 3.88 15.36
CA HIS A 89 10.67 4.95 14.65
C HIS A 89 9.41 5.42 15.39
N LEU A 90 8.82 4.56 16.21
CA LEU A 90 7.79 4.90 17.21
C LEU A 90 8.32 4.57 18.61
N ARG A 91 7.71 5.17 19.64
CA ARG A 91 8.06 4.87 21.03
C ARG A 91 6.81 4.74 21.90
N PRO A 92 6.78 3.79 22.86
CA PRO A 92 5.76 3.83 23.89
C PRO A 92 5.94 5.09 24.74
N GLY A 93 4.82 5.73 25.04
CA GLY A 93 4.69 6.95 25.82
C GLY A 93 4.03 6.69 27.17
N GLY A 94 3.35 7.72 27.69
CA GLY A 94 2.66 7.64 28.98
C GLY A 94 1.50 6.63 28.97
N GLY A 95 1.24 6.07 30.15
CA GLY A 95 0.07 5.24 30.40
C GLY A 95 -1.20 6.08 30.57
N HIS A 96 -2.30 5.61 30.01
CA HIS A 96 -3.64 6.20 30.06
C HIS A 96 -4.68 5.09 30.19
N HIS A 97 -5.87 5.40 30.69
CA HIS A 97 -7.02 4.50 30.61
C HIS A 97 -7.80 4.76 29.32
N VAL A 98 -8.14 3.68 28.63
CA VAL A 98 -8.90 3.71 27.37
C VAL A 98 -10.05 2.73 27.44
N THR A 99 -11.13 3.07 26.74
CA THR A 99 -12.32 2.25 26.61
C THR A 99 -12.37 1.63 25.22
N THR A 100 -12.53 0.31 25.18
CA THR A 100 -12.70 -0.48 23.96
C THR A 100 -13.99 -1.26 24.07
N GLY A 101 -15.09 -0.74 23.50
CA GLY A 101 -16.41 -1.37 23.62
C GLY A 101 -16.83 -1.55 25.08
N SER A 102 -16.86 -2.79 25.57
CA SER A 102 -17.23 -3.12 26.96
C SER A 102 -16.05 -3.24 27.93
N HIS A 103 -14.81 -2.99 27.48
CA HIS A 103 -13.61 -3.13 28.30
C HIS A 103 -12.97 -1.77 28.58
N ASP A 104 -12.59 -1.52 29.84
CA ASP A 104 -11.77 -0.39 30.27
C ASP A 104 -10.47 -0.95 30.82
N GLY A 105 -9.34 -0.40 30.39
CA GLY A 105 -8.04 -0.90 30.81
C GLY A 105 -6.89 0.07 30.57
N PRO A 106 -5.73 -0.23 31.16
CA PRO A 106 -4.52 0.55 30.96
C PRO A 106 -4.00 0.37 29.53
N ALA A 107 -3.58 1.48 28.94
CA ALA A 107 -2.95 1.52 27.64
C ALA A 107 -1.79 2.51 27.60
N ALA A 108 -0.75 2.22 26.83
CA ALA A 108 0.36 3.13 26.60
C ALA A 108 0.14 3.90 25.30
N ALA A 109 0.27 5.23 25.33
CA ALA A 109 0.26 6.02 24.09
C ALA A 109 1.45 5.63 23.21
N ILE A 110 1.29 5.66 21.89
CA ILE A 110 2.40 5.53 20.96
C ILE A 110 2.79 6.93 20.49
N LEU A 111 4.04 7.29 20.73
CA LEU A 111 4.61 8.58 20.39
C LEU A 111 5.42 8.47 19.10
N VAL A 112 5.30 9.51 18.27
CA VAL A 112 6.15 9.72 17.11
C VAL A 112 7.31 10.63 17.53
N PRO A 113 8.56 10.12 17.60
CA PRO A 113 9.73 10.96 17.83
C PRO A 113 9.83 12.05 16.77
N ARG A 114 10.38 13.21 17.17
CA ARG A 114 10.58 14.35 16.25
C ARG A 114 11.35 13.97 14.99
N THR A 115 12.38 13.14 15.12
CA THR A 115 13.18 12.64 13.98
C THR A 115 12.33 11.89 12.97
N THR A 116 11.42 11.03 13.43
CA THR A 116 10.50 10.27 12.57
C THR A 116 9.46 11.19 11.93
N ARG A 117 8.94 12.15 12.68
CA ARG A 117 8.01 13.16 12.14
C ARG A 117 8.68 14.01 11.06
N ASP A 118 9.90 14.48 11.29
CA ASP A 118 10.67 15.27 10.33
C ASP A 118 11.04 14.45 9.09
N MET A 119 11.30 13.14 9.25
CA MET A 119 11.46 12.21 8.12
C MET A 119 10.18 12.09 7.31
N ALA A 120 9.03 11.82 7.94
CA ALA A 120 7.75 11.70 7.26
C ALA A 120 7.34 13.01 6.56
N ASN A 121 7.58 14.17 7.19
CA ASN A 121 7.35 15.47 6.58
C ASN A 121 8.25 15.70 5.36
N ARG A 122 9.53 15.35 5.45
CA ARG A 122 10.45 15.43 4.30
C ARG A 122 10.00 14.50 3.17
N TRP A 123 9.58 13.29 3.48
CA TRP A 123 9.05 12.37 2.47
C TRP A 123 7.76 12.88 1.84
N ALA A 124 6.83 13.39 2.63
CA ALA A 124 5.61 14.03 2.13
C ALA A 124 5.92 15.22 1.21
N ALA A 125 7.01 15.97 1.49
CA ALA A 125 7.47 17.06 0.63
C ALA A 125 8.17 16.58 -0.66
N LEU A 126 8.75 15.38 -0.67
CA LEU A 126 9.28 14.73 -1.88
C LEU A 126 8.15 14.18 -2.75
N HIS A 127 7.04 13.74 -2.14
CA HIS A 127 5.81 13.37 -2.81
C HIS A 127 4.95 14.58 -3.17
N ARG A 128 5.49 15.39 -4.07
CA ARG A 128 4.78 16.19 -5.08
C ARG A 128 5.85 16.78 -5.98
N LEU A 129 6.28 16.03 -6.99
CA LEU A 129 6.64 16.69 -8.25
C LEU A 129 5.42 17.53 -8.62
N PRO A 130 5.53 18.87 -8.73
CA PRO A 130 4.43 19.61 -9.31
C PRO A 130 4.15 18.96 -10.66
N ALA A 131 2.91 18.50 -10.88
CA ALA A 131 2.42 18.40 -12.24
C ALA A 131 2.77 19.74 -12.89
N SER A 132 3.57 19.69 -13.96
CA SER A 132 4.05 20.86 -14.68
C SER A 132 2.93 21.91 -14.72
N PRO A 133 3.18 23.17 -14.32
CA PRO A 133 2.10 24.14 -14.13
C PRO A 133 1.31 24.25 -15.41
N VAL A 134 0.09 23.72 -15.36
CA VAL A 134 -0.96 24.01 -16.33
C VAL A 134 -1.19 25.51 -16.19
N GLY A 135 -0.63 26.28 -17.12
CA GLY A 135 -0.95 27.70 -17.24
C GLY A 135 -2.48 27.87 -17.38
N PRO A 136 -3.05 29.04 -17.06
CA PRO A 136 -4.47 29.29 -17.25
C PRO A 136 -4.79 29.14 -18.74
N THR A 137 -5.23 27.95 -19.11
CA THR A 137 -5.66 27.61 -20.45
C THR A 137 -7.14 27.35 -20.31
N ASP A 138 -7.92 28.38 -20.61
CA ASP A 138 -9.30 28.30 -21.09
C ASP A 138 -9.32 27.49 -22.41
N ALA A 139 -8.91 26.22 -22.35
CA ALA A 139 -9.22 25.24 -23.37
C ALA A 139 -9.94 24.08 -22.65
N PRO A 140 -11.05 23.58 -23.20
CA PRO A 140 -11.73 22.44 -22.62
C PRO A 140 -10.73 21.29 -22.50
N ALA A 141 -10.58 20.76 -21.28
CA ALA A 141 -9.77 19.58 -21.02
C ALA A 141 -10.11 18.54 -22.09
N ARG A 142 -9.14 18.19 -22.94
CA ARG A 142 -9.30 17.08 -23.89
C ARG A 142 -9.67 15.86 -23.04
N GLN A 143 -10.94 15.45 -23.10
CA GLN A 143 -11.39 14.20 -22.50
C GLN A 143 -10.49 13.10 -23.06
N ARG A 144 -9.67 12.51 -22.18
CA ARG A 144 -8.77 11.42 -22.56
C ARG A 144 -9.66 10.23 -22.88
N SER A 145 -9.56 9.72 -24.10
CA SER A 145 -10.41 8.65 -24.60
C SER A 145 -9.61 7.68 -25.46
N GLY A 146 -10.02 6.42 -25.45
CA GLY A 146 -9.33 5.33 -26.15
C GLY A 146 -9.79 3.95 -25.69
N PRO A 147 -9.27 2.89 -26.31
CA PRO A 147 -9.61 1.51 -25.95
C PRO A 147 -8.98 1.12 -24.61
N VAL A 148 -9.75 0.37 -23.82
CA VAL A 148 -9.28 -0.27 -22.59
C VAL A 148 -9.26 -1.77 -22.81
N HIS A 149 -8.11 -2.40 -22.58
CA HIS A 149 -7.93 -3.83 -22.67
C HIS A 149 -8.10 -4.45 -21.29
N VAL A 150 -8.81 -5.57 -21.23
CA VAL A 150 -8.90 -6.41 -20.04
C VAL A 150 -8.38 -7.79 -20.40
N ASP A 151 -7.27 -8.17 -19.82
CA ASP A 151 -6.64 -9.47 -20.05
C ASP A 151 -6.95 -10.42 -18.89
N ILE A 152 -7.69 -11.50 -19.17
CA ILE A 152 -8.08 -12.47 -18.14
C ILE A 152 -6.91 -13.43 -17.90
N VAL A 153 -6.13 -13.11 -16.87
CA VAL A 153 -4.95 -13.90 -16.45
C VAL A 153 -5.28 -15.15 -15.65
N ALA A 154 -6.46 -15.21 -15.03
CA ALA A 154 -6.94 -16.41 -14.33
C ALA A 154 -8.46 -16.37 -14.15
N VAL A 155 -9.06 -17.52 -13.81
CA VAL A 155 -10.50 -17.58 -13.53
C VAL A 155 -10.87 -16.66 -12.37
N GLY A 156 -11.56 -15.57 -12.71
CA GLY A 156 -11.95 -14.53 -11.76
C GLY A 156 -10.87 -13.48 -11.49
N LYS A 157 -9.80 -13.39 -12.27
CA LYS A 157 -8.81 -12.31 -12.21
C LYS A 157 -8.56 -11.76 -13.61
N GLY A 158 -8.63 -10.44 -13.76
CA GLY A 158 -8.28 -9.75 -15.00
C GLY A 158 -7.39 -8.55 -14.75
N LEU A 159 -6.45 -8.29 -15.66
CA LEU A 159 -5.62 -7.09 -15.67
C LEU A 159 -6.22 -6.08 -16.64
N VAL A 160 -6.38 -4.84 -16.21
CA VAL A 160 -6.89 -3.75 -17.04
C VAL A 160 -5.72 -2.88 -17.46
N THR A 161 -5.59 -2.63 -18.76
CA THR A 161 -4.56 -1.75 -19.32
C THR A 161 -5.19 -0.78 -20.32
N CYS A 162 -4.74 0.47 -20.29
CA CYS A 162 -5.05 1.44 -21.33
C CYS A 162 -3.89 1.48 -22.34
N GLY A 163 -4.19 1.41 -23.64
CA GLY A 163 -3.18 1.28 -24.71
C GLY A 163 -2.15 2.42 -24.81
N ALA A 164 -2.34 3.52 -24.08
CA ALA A 164 -1.37 4.63 -23.98
C ALA A 164 -0.55 4.62 -22.68
N GLY A 165 -0.69 3.61 -21.82
CA GLY A 165 0.00 3.54 -20.52
C GLY A 165 -0.52 4.53 -19.48
N ASP A 166 -1.69 5.16 -19.72
CA ASP A 166 -2.25 6.20 -18.85
C ASP A 166 -2.67 5.70 -17.47
N PHE A 167 -3.12 4.44 -17.37
CA PHE A 167 -3.49 3.78 -16.11
C PHE A 167 -3.54 2.27 -16.30
N SER A 168 -3.48 1.54 -15.17
CA SER A 168 -3.69 0.10 -15.13
C SER A 168 -4.38 -0.31 -13.83
N GLY A 169 -4.85 -1.54 -13.73
CA GLY A 169 -5.45 -2.02 -12.49
C GLY A 169 -5.84 -3.49 -12.58
N THR A 170 -6.43 -3.99 -11.50
CA THR A 170 -6.80 -5.41 -11.38
C THR A 170 -8.28 -5.55 -11.07
N VAL A 171 -8.90 -6.57 -11.66
CA VAL A 171 -10.29 -6.95 -11.41
C VAL A 171 -10.30 -8.33 -10.78
N ILE A 172 -10.77 -8.46 -9.54
CA ILE A 172 -10.72 -9.69 -8.75
C ILE A 172 -12.12 -10.13 -8.37
N ARG A 173 -12.50 -11.36 -8.72
CA ARG A 173 -13.80 -11.93 -8.38
C ARG A 173 -13.90 -12.14 -6.88
N ASN A 174 -14.95 -11.58 -6.29
CA ASN A 174 -15.30 -11.79 -4.90
C ASN A 174 -15.71 -13.26 -4.70
N ARG A 175 -14.91 -14.01 -3.93
CA ARG A 175 -15.20 -15.42 -3.55
C ARG A 175 -15.90 -15.54 -2.18
N GLY A 176 -16.34 -14.43 -1.59
CA GLY A 176 -17.02 -14.42 -0.30
C GLY A 176 -18.30 -15.27 -0.32
N ARG A 177 -18.35 -16.26 0.59
CA ARG A 177 -19.49 -17.17 0.78
C ARG A 177 -20.77 -16.50 1.32
N GLU A 178 -20.72 -15.21 1.66
CA GLU A 178 -21.80 -14.47 2.32
C GLU A 178 -22.62 -13.55 1.40
N PHE A 179 -22.10 -13.21 0.21
CA PHE A 179 -22.84 -12.40 -0.76
C PHE A 179 -22.74 -13.08 -2.13
N GLY A 180 -23.89 -13.55 -2.63
CA GLY A 180 -24.04 -14.36 -3.85
C GLY A 180 -22.98 -14.10 -4.92
N GLY A 181 -22.25 -15.17 -5.26
CA GLY A 181 -21.11 -15.14 -6.17
C GLY A 181 -21.47 -14.55 -7.54
N GLY A 182 -20.72 -13.51 -7.93
CA GLY A 182 -20.93 -12.82 -9.22
C GLY A 182 -20.35 -11.41 -9.29
N THR A 183 -19.86 -10.85 -8.19
CA THR A 183 -19.25 -9.52 -8.15
C THR A 183 -17.72 -9.58 -8.22
N TYR A 184 -17.13 -8.54 -8.78
CA TYR A 184 -15.70 -8.31 -8.90
C TYR A 184 -15.33 -7.05 -8.13
N TYR A 185 -14.25 -7.06 -7.37
CA TYR A 185 -13.59 -5.86 -6.87
C TYR A 185 -12.68 -5.29 -7.96
N VAL A 186 -12.59 -3.97 -7.99
CA VAL A 186 -11.75 -3.22 -8.92
C VAL A 186 -10.69 -2.53 -8.08
N GLU A 187 -9.44 -2.83 -8.39
CA GLU A 187 -8.25 -2.31 -7.74
C GLU A 187 -7.46 -1.45 -8.72
N THR A 188 -6.92 -0.34 -8.26
CA THR A 188 -5.99 0.50 -9.02
C THR A 188 -4.63 -0.19 -9.15
N GLU A 189 -3.72 0.41 -9.92
CA GLU A 189 -2.31 0.03 -9.99
C GLU A 189 -1.59 0.11 -8.62
N HIS A 190 -2.15 0.86 -7.67
CA HIS A 190 -1.63 1.03 -6.32
C HIS A 190 -2.26 0.08 -5.29
N GLY A 191 -3.21 -0.77 -5.71
CA GLY A 191 -3.90 -1.71 -4.82
C GLY A 191 -5.10 -1.11 -4.08
N ASP A 192 -5.50 0.13 -4.38
CA ASP A 192 -6.69 0.74 -3.78
C ASP A 192 -7.97 0.16 -4.39
N VAL A 193 -8.87 -0.34 -3.54
CA VAL A 193 -10.16 -0.85 -3.99
C VAL A 193 -11.13 0.31 -4.23
N ILE A 194 -11.43 0.59 -5.50
CA ILE A 194 -12.36 1.66 -5.91
C ILE A 194 -13.84 1.20 -5.97
N GLY A 195 -14.09 -0.08 -5.68
CA GLY A 195 -15.42 -0.63 -5.44
C GLY A 195 -15.70 -1.91 -6.21
N THR A 196 -16.98 -2.24 -6.36
CA THR A 196 -17.43 -3.50 -6.97
C THR A 196 -18.06 -3.33 -8.35
N ALA A 197 -18.02 -4.38 -9.17
CA ALA A 197 -18.62 -4.46 -10.50
C ALA A 197 -19.20 -5.86 -10.75
N SER A 198 -20.19 -5.96 -11.63
CA SER A 198 -20.81 -7.25 -11.98
C SER A 198 -20.10 -7.97 -13.14
N SER A 199 -19.16 -7.33 -13.82
CA SER A 199 -18.40 -7.91 -14.93
C SER A 199 -17.06 -7.19 -15.14
N TYR A 200 -16.14 -7.85 -15.86
CA TYR A 200 -14.87 -7.26 -16.28
C TYR A 200 -15.03 -5.95 -17.05
N ARG A 201 -16.02 -5.85 -17.96
CA ARG A 201 -16.29 -4.61 -18.69
C ARG A 201 -16.74 -3.48 -17.77
N ARG A 202 -17.65 -3.76 -16.83
CA ARG A 202 -18.11 -2.77 -15.86
C ARG A 202 -16.99 -2.34 -14.91
N ALA A 203 -16.11 -3.27 -14.56
CA ALA A 203 -14.93 -2.99 -13.77
C ALA A 203 -13.96 -2.05 -14.52
N ALA A 204 -13.65 -2.35 -15.78
CA ALA A 204 -12.80 -1.51 -16.63
C ALA A 204 -13.37 -0.10 -16.83
N HIS A 205 -14.68 0.04 -17.06
CA HIS A 205 -15.33 1.35 -17.11
C HIS A 205 -15.21 2.12 -15.79
N LYS A 206 -15.32 1.43 -14.65
CA LYS A 206 -15.19 2.07 -13.34
C LYS A 206 -13.76 2.55 -13.12
N LEU A 207 -12.78 1.72 -13.45
CA LEU A 207 -11.37 2.09 -13.38
C LEU A 207 -11.09 3.28 -14.30
N ALA A 208 -11.51 3.23 -15.57
CA ALA A 208 -11.32 4.35 -16.49
C ALA A 208 -11.89 5.67 -15.96
N ARG A 209 -13.11 5.66 -15.41
CA ARG A 209 -13.72 6.87 -14.82
C ARG A 209 -12.98 7.38 -13.59
N HIS A 210 -12.37 6.49 -12.81
CA HIS A 210 -11.54 6.89 -11.66
C HIS A 210 -10.32 7.70 -12.11
N HIS A 211 -9.80 7.46 -13.31
CA HIS A 211 -8.67 8.19 -13.90
C HIS A 211 -9.10 9.28 -14.90
N ASP A 212 -10.33 9.80 -14.79
CA ASP A 212 -10.90 10.81 -15.71
C ASP A 212 -10.82 10.42 -17.21
N PHE A 213 -10.83 9.11 -17.49
CA PHE A 213 -10.73 8.55 -18.82
C PHE A 213 -12.10 8.08 -19.33
N THR A 214 -12.42 8.43 -20.59
CA THR A 214 -13.63 8.01 -21.27
C THR A 214 -13.32 6.85 -22.22
N PRO A 215 -13.58 5.59 -21.83
CA PRO A 215 -13.27 4.44 -22.66
C PRO A 215 -14.16 4.43 -23.91
N THR A 216 -13.55 4.40 -25.09
CA THR A 216 -14.27 4.31 -26.37
C THR A 216 -14.72 2.88 -26.64
N ASP A 217 -13.91 1.91 -26.24
CA ASP A 217 -14.21 0.49 -26.31
C ASP A 217 -13.55 -0.27 -25.15
N VAL A 218 -14.11 -1.43 -24.78
CA VAL A 218 -13.53 -2.33 -23.78
C VAL A 218 -13.34 -3.71 -24.39
N ILE A 219 -12.08 -4.00 -24.74
CA ILE A 219 -11.66 -5.24 -25.36
C ILE A 219 -11.31 -6.21 -24.24
N VAL A 220 -12.05 -7.31 -24.12
CA VAL A 220 -11.79 -8.34 -23.12
C VAL A 220 -11.11 -9.51 -23.83
N GLU A 221 -9.82 -9.67 -23.58
CA GLU A 221 -9.02 -10.77 -24.07
C GLU A 221 -9.00 -11.85 -22.99
N THR A 222 -9.28 -13.07 -23.40
CA THR A 222 -9.07 -14.23 -22.55
C THR A 222 -7.80 -14.86 -23.05
N GLU A 223 -6.77 -15.01 -22.22
CA GLU A 223 -5.65 -15.88 -22.55
C GLU A 223 -6.25 -17.23 -22.95
N LYS A 224 -6.16 -17.56 -24.23
CA LYS A 224 -6.45 -18.91 -24.69
C LYS A 224 -5.36 -19.78 -24.08
N GLU A 225 -5.69 -20.42 -22.97
CA GLU A 225 -4.98 -21.60 -22.51
C GLU A 225 -4.90 -22.56 -23.71
N TYR A 226 -3.72 -22.64 -24.33
CA TYR A 226 -3.38 -23.74 -25.22
C TYR A 226 -3.26 -24.99 -24.35
N TRP A 227 -4.36 -25.70 -24.18
CA TRP A 227 -4.39 -27.11 -23.80
C TRP A 227 -5.10 -27.89 -24.92
#